data_AF-A0A140CZM3-F1
#
_entry.id   AF-A0A140CZM3-F1
#
_cell.length_a   1.000
_cell.length_b   1.000
_cell.length_c   1.000
_cell.angle_alpha   90.00
_cell.angle_beta   90.00
_cell.angle_gamma   90.00
#
_symmetry.space_group_name_H-M   'P 1'
#
loop_
_entity.id
_entity.type
_entity.pdbx_description
1 polymer ?
#
loop_
_entity_poly.entity_id
_entity_poly.type
_entity_poly.pdbx_seq_one_letter_code
_entity_poly.pdbx_strand_id
1 'polypeptide(L)'
;MKCFTLLLVLSLILVLYVDDMHAWWGSSSSSRSSGSSNRSSISRTSWLRRSSVKSKTQAVINKIKDKTKAVVNKIKEKINRANEYVQGSKEMAKSYIEMRKSNVIGSDKYFHAKGNYNAAKQGPGGVKAAEDISDIREKTDKMRYKVENTLGLMSDKEYKEKLADSDKDREANQWGRSGGDPNKYRVNGIPDNLKK
;
A
#
# COMPACT_ATOMS: atom_id res chain seq x y z
N MET A 1 -6.09 -22.13 -9.97
CA MET A 1 -5.38 -20.85 -10.24
C MET A 1 -4.14 -20.59 -9.37
N LYS A 2 -3.86 -21.38 -8.32
CA LYS A 2 -2.70 -21.17 -7.42
C LYS A 2 -1.35 -21.71 -7.96
N CYS A 3 -1.37 -22.69 -8.88
CA CYS A 3 -0.14 -23.30 -9.43
C CYS A 3 0.57 -22.42 -10.47
N PHE A 4 -0.18 -21.58 -11.22
CA PHE A 4 0.39 -20.72 -12.26
C PHE A 4 1.20 -19.55 -11.67
N THR A 5 0.75 -19.01 -10.55
CA THR A 5 1.47 -17.98 -9.79
C THR A 5 2.76 -18.52 -9.17
N LEU A 6 2.78 -19.78 -8.71
CA LEU A 6 3.99 -20.38 -8.14
C LEU A 6 5.05 -20.62 -9.21
N LEU A 7 4.65 -21.09 -10.40
CA LEU A 7 5.53 -21.30 -11.55
C LEU A 7 6.12 -19.99 -12.09
N LEU A 8 5.37 -18.89 -12.07
CA LEU A 8 5.88 -17.56 -12.43
C LEU A 8 6.87 -17.01 -11.42
N VAL A 9 6.65 -17.24 -10.12
CA VAL A 9 7.58 -16.82 -9.07
C VAL A 9 8.85 -17.67 -9.11
N LEU A 10 8.73 -18.99 -9.30
CA LEU A 10 9.88 -19.90 -9.46
C LEU A 10 10.71 -19.59 -10.71
N SER A 11 10.07 -19.25 -11.84
CA SER A 11 10.81 -18.85 -13.05
C SER A 11 11.51 -17.49 -12.89
N LEU A 12 10.89 -16.54 -12.17
CA LEU A 12 11.52 -15.27 -11.79
C LEU A 12 12.72 -15.48 -10.86
N ILE A 13 12.63 -16.40 -9.89
CA ILE A 13 13.74 -16.75 -9.00
C ILE A 13 14.87 -17.42 -9.80
N LEU A 14 14.56 -18.31 -10.75
CA LEU A 14 15.54 -18.97 -11.61
C LEU A 14 16.31 -17.97 -12.49
N VAL A 15 15.62 -16.98 -13.07
CA VAL A 15 16.24 -15.92 -13.89
C VAL A 15 17.18 -15.04 -13.05
N LEU A 16 16.83 -14.76 -11.79
CA LEU A 16 17.69 -14.00 -10.89
C LEU A 16 18.91 -14.80 -10.40
N TYR A 17 18.81 -16.13 -10.31
CA TYR A 17 19.92 -17.00 -9.89
C TYR A 17 20.96 -17.26 -10.98
N VAL A 18 20.58 -17.15 -12.27
CA VAL A 18 21.51 -17.33 -13.39
C VAL A 18 22.51 -16.18 -13.51
N ASP A 19 22.21 -14.99 -12.96
CA ASP A 19 23.13 -13.83 -12.95
C ASP A 19 24.37 -14.04 -12.05
N ASP A 20 24.34 -14.97 -11.07
CA ASP A 20 25.51 -15.30 -10.21
C ASP A 20 26.43 -16.38 -10.82
N MET A 21 26.01 -17.07 -11.87
CA MET A 21 26.84 -18.12 -12.50
C MET A 21 27.91 -17.55 -13.46
N HIS A 22 27.82 -16.27 -13.84
CA HIS A 22 28.78 -15.63 -14.74
C HIS A 22 30.08 -15.16 -14.06
N ALA A 23 30.19 -15.25 -12.73
CA ALA A 23 31.42 -14.98 -11.99
C ALA A 23 32.39 -16.18 -11.94
N TRP A 24 32.00 -17.36 -12.44
CA TRP A 24 32.79 -18.60 -12.31
C TRP A 24 33.62 -18.98 -13.56
N TRP A 25 33.31 -18.44 -14.74
CA TRP A 25 34.18 -18.62 -15.92
C TRP A 25 35.08 -17.41 -16.11
N GLY A 26 36.30 -17.53 -15.57
CA GLY A 26 37.29 -16.48 -15.46
C GLY A 26 37.70 -15.80 -16.78
N SER A 27 38.02 -14.51 -16.69
CA SER A 27 38.76 -13.78 -17.71
C SER A 27 40.22 -13.67 -17.30
N SER A 28 41.03 -14.63 -17.74
CA SER A 28 42.48 -14.56 -17.70
C SER A 28 42.94 -13.47 -18.67
N SER A 29 43.40 -12.34 -18.15
CA SER A 29 44.09 -11.32 -18.94
C SER A 29 45.57 -11.67 -19.04
N SER A 30 46.01 -12.09 -20.23
CA SER A 30 47.43 -12.09 -20.60
C SER A 30 47.64 -11.20 -21.82
N SER A 31 48.65 -10.33 -21.74
CA SER A 31 49.01 -9.36 -22.77
C SER A 31 50.32 -9.75 -23.44
N ARG A 32 50.31 -9.79 -24.79
CA ARG A 32 51.42 -9.61 -25.77
C ARG A 32 52.56 -10.67 -25.74
N SER A 33 53.19 -11.05 -26.86
CA SER A 33 53.58 -10.26 -28.03
C SER A 33 53.83 -11.06 -29.33
N SER A 34 53.74 -10.32 -30.44
CA SER A 34 54.47 -10.39 -31.72
C SER A 34 54.44 -11.65 -32.60
N GLY A 35 53.76 -11.52 -33.74
CA GLY A 35 53.96 -12.35 -34.93
C GLY A 35 53.32 -11.68 -36.16
N SER A 36 54.15 -11.19 -37.06
CA SER A 36 53.80 -10.56 -38.34
C SER A 36 53.14 -11.55 -39.30
N SER A 37 52.03 -11.16 -39.95
CA SER A 37 51.79 -11.36 -41.39
C SER A 37 50.38 -10.90 -41.82
N ASN A 38 50.33 -10.41 -43.05
CA ASN A 38 49.21 -9.86 -43.81
C ASN A 38 47.82 -10.49 -43.56
N ARG A 39 46.90 -9.76 -42.93
CA ARG A 39 45.45 -10.01 -42.99
C ARG A 39 44.61 -8.77 -42.57
N SER A 40 44.68 -7.68 -43.34
CA SER A 40 44.28 -6.35 -42.84
C SER A 40 42.89 -5.80 -43.21
N SER A 41 42.02 -6.51 -43.95
CA SER A 41 40.65 -6.00 -44.23
C SER A 41 39.52 -6.79 -43.56
N ILE A 42 39.70 -8.09 -43.33
CA ILE A 42 38.65 -8.98 -42.79
C ILE A 42 38.55 -8.89 -41.25
N SER A 43 39.63 -8.55 -40.55
CA SER A 43 39.68 -8.52 -39.08
C SER A 43 39.00 -7.28 -38.47
N ARG A 44 39.24 -6.07 -39.00
CA ARG A 44 38.60 -4.82 -38.52
C ARG A 44 37.10 -4.80 -38.76
N THR A 45 36.64 -5.25 -39.92
CA THR A 45 35.21 -5.30 -40.27
C THR A 45 34.45 -6.27 -39.36
N SER A 46 35.05 -7.42 -39.00
CA SER A 46 34.49 -8.37 -38.05
C SER A 46 34.35 -7.79 -36.62
N TRP A 47 35.32 -6.99 -36.17
CA TRP A 47 35.35 -6.41 -34.83
C TRP A 47 34.35 -5.25 -34.69
N LEU A 48 34.24 -4.40 -35.72
CA LEU A 48 33.22 -3.35 -35.79
C LEU A 48 31.80 -3.92 -35.88
N ARG A 49 31.58 -5.02 -36.63
CA ARG A 49 30.30 -5.75 -36.59
C ARG A 49 30.01 -6.32 -35.20
N ARG A 50 30.99 -6.94 -34.54
CA ARG A 50 30.83 -7.57 -33.23
C ARG A 50 30.56 -6.55 -32.10
N SER A 51 31.19 -5.37 -32.15
CA SER A 51 30.94 -4.27 -31.22
C SER A 51 29.58 -3.59 -31.48
N SER A 52 29.18 -3.39 -32.74
CA SER A 52 27.85 -2.90 -33.11
C SER A 52 26.72 -3.86 -32.72
N VAL A 53 26.95 -5.17 -32.86
CA VAL A 53 26.00 -6.19 -32.39
C VAL A 53 25.92 -6.20 -30.87
N LYS A 54 27.06 -6.15 -30.15
CA LYS A 54 27.06 -6.04 -28.68
C LYS A 54 26.29 -4.82 -28.17
N SER A 55 26.46 -3.64 -28.77
CA SER A 55 25.76 -2.42 -28.33
C SER A 55 24.25 -2.47 -28.61
N LYS A 56 23.83 -3.02 -29.77
CA LYS A 56 22.42 -3.26 -30.07
C LYS A 56 21.79 -4.28 -29.11
N THR A 57 22.48 -5.37 -28.80
CA THR A 57 22.03 -6.36 -27.81
C THR A 57 21.90 -5.74 -26.42
N GLN A 58 22.87 -4.91 -26.00
CA GLN A 58 22.83 -4.22 -24.71
C GLN A 58 21.64 -3.26 -24.60
N ALA A 59 21.30 -2.55 -25.67
CA ALA A 59 20.14 -1.66 -25.70
C ALA A 59 18.81 -2.43 -25.53
N VAL A 60 18.69 -3.61 -26.14
CA VAL A 60 17.52 -4.49 -25.96
C VAL A 60 17.44 -5.01 -24.53
N ILE A 61 18.56 -5.45 -23.95
CA ILE A 61 18.62 -5.91 -22.56
C ILE A 61 18.20 -4.80 -21.60
N ASN A 62 18.72 -3.58 -21.76
CA ASN A 62 18.35 -2.45 -20.91
C ASN A 62 16.85 -2.14 -21.01
N LYS A 63 16.27 -2.14 -22.22
CA LYS A 63 14.83 -1.93 -22.44
C LYS A 63 13.98 -3.01 -21.77
N ILE A 64 14.43 -4.27 -21.77
CA ILE A 64 13.76 -5.36 -21.04
C ILE A 64 13.85 -5.13 -19.54
N LYS A 65 15.04 -4.80 -19.01
CA LYS A 65 15.24 -4.51 -17.58
C LYS A 65 14.34 -3.37 -17.10
N ASP A 66 14.24 -2.29 -17.86
CA ASP A 66 13.40 -1.13 -17.50
C ASP A 66 11.92 -1.50 -17.47
N LYS A 67 11.44 -2.27 -18.44
CA LYS A 67 10.06 -2.79 -18.46
C LYS A 67 9.80 -3.72 -17.28
N THR A 68 10.72 -4.63 -16.97
CA THR A 68 10.62 -5.54 -15.83
C THR A 68 10.58 -4.76 -14.51
N LYS A 69 11.46 -3.77 -14.34
CA LYS A 69 11.50 -2.91 -13.14
C LYS A 69 10.20 -2.11 -12.98
N ALA A 70 9.64 -1.59 -14.07
CA ALA A 70 8.35 -0.90 -14.05
C ALA A 70 7.19 -1.81 -13.61
N VAL A 71 7.15 -3.06 -14.10
CA VAL A 71 6.14 -4.05 -13.68
C VAL A 71 6.32 -4.42 -12.21
N VAL A 72 7.54 -4.70 -11.77
CA VAL A 72 7.84 -5.03 -10.36
C VAL A 72 7.44 -3.89 -9.43
N ASN A 73 7.76 -2.64 -9.80
CA ASN A 73 7.38 -1.48 -9.01
C ASN A 73 5.85 -1.34 -8.92
N LYS A 74 5.11 -1.51 -10.04
CA LYS A 74 3.64 -1.52 -10.00
C LYS A 74 3.06 -2.60 -9.09
N ILE A 75 3.67 -3.78 -9.05
CA ILE A 75 3.24 -4.87 -8.16
C ILE A 75 3.52 -4.51 -6.71
N LYS A 76 4.73 -4.01 -6.40
CA LYS A 76 5.09 -3.55 -5.05
C LYS A 76 4.14 -2.48 -4.53
N GLU A 77 3.82 -1.48 -5.35
CA GLU A 77 2.86 -0.42 -4.98
C GLU A 77 1.46 -0.97 -4.68
N LYS A 78 1.00 -2.00 -5.40
CA LYS A 78 -0.29 -2.64 -5.11
C LYS A 78 -0.26 -3.43 -3.80
N ILE A 79 0.83 -4.17 -3.56
CA ILE A 79 1.01 -4.93 -2.32
C ILE A 79 1.10 -3.98 -1.12
N ASN A 80 1.89 -2.91 -1.24
CA ASN A 80 2.00 -1.88 -0.21
C ASN A 80 0.62 -1.30 0.11
N ARG A 81 -0.12 -0.80 -0.88
CA ARG A 81 -1.48 -0.29 -0.66
C ARG A 81 -2.42 -1.29 0.02
N ALA A 82 -2.35 -2.57 -0.32
CA ALA A 82 -3.15 -3.60 0.36
C ALA A 82 -2.72 -3.78 1.82
N ASN A 83 -1.42 -3.78 2.10
CA ASN A 83 -0.89 -3.85 3.47
C ASN A 83 -1.28 -2.64 4.30
N GLU A 84 -1.21 -1.43 3.72
CA GLU A 84 -1.66 -0.19 4.35
C GLU A 84 -3.17 -0.24 4.66
N TYR A 85 -3.98 -0.76 3.74
CA TYR A 85 -5.42 -0.93 3.95
C TYR A 85 -5.72 -1.87 5.13
N VAL A 86 -5.03 -3.01 5.19
CA VAL A 86 -5.17 -3.97 6.31
C VAL A 86 -4.74 -3.34 7.62
N GLN A 87 -3.63 -2.60 7.64
CA GLN A 87 -3.18 -1.88 8.83
C GLN A 87 -4.16 -0.79 9.25
N GLY A 88 -4.66 0.01 8.31
CA GLY A 88 -5.69 1.01 8.56
C GLY A 88 -6.96 0.41 9.14
N SER A 89 -7.40 -0.75 8.61
CA SER A 89 -8.55 -1.48 9.14
C SER A 89 -8.33 -1.95 10.59
N LYS A 90 -7.11 -2.40 10.93
CA LYS A 90 -6.75 -2.76 12.31
C LYS A 90 -6.79 -1.55 13.25
N GLU A 91 -6.32 -0.39 12.81
CA GLU A 91 -6.39 0.85 13.61
C GLU A 91 -7.82 1.30 13.87
N MET A 92 -8.71 1.19 12.87
CA MET A 92 -10.15 1.45 13.04
C MET A 92 -10.76 0.50 14.08
N ALA A 93 -10.49 -0.81 13.98
CA ALA A 93 -10.97 -1.81 14.93
C ALA A 93 -10.41 -1.59 16.34
N LYS A 94 -9.13 -1.25 16.45
CA LYS A 94 -8.49 -0.93 17.73
C LYS A 94 -9.15 0.28 18.39
N SER A 95 -9.41 1.36 17.65
CA SER A 95 -10.08 2.54 18.18
C SER A 95 -11.49 2.22 18.69
N TYR A 96 -12.24 1.39 17.97
CA TYR A 96 -13.54 0.90 18.44
C TYR A 96 -13.43 0.11 19.76
N ILE A 97 -12.47 -0.82 19.86
CA ILE A 97 -12.25 -1.60 21.09
C ILE A 97 -11.86 -0.69 22.25
N GLU A 98 -10.97 0.28 22.03
CA GLU A 98 -10.56 1.26 23.04
C GLU A 98 -11.73 2.12 23.52
N MET A 99 -12.59 2.59 22.59
CA MET A 99 -13.83 3.29 22.92
C MET A 99 -14.70 2.46 23.84
N ARG A 100 -14.97 1.21 23.46
CA ARG A 100 -15.81 0.28 24.24
C ARG A 100 -15.21 -0.04 25.61
N LYS A 101 -13.89 -0.20 25.71
CA LYS A 101 -13.19 -0.46 26.97
C LYS A 101 -13.14 0.78 27.88
N SER A 102 -13.02 1.97 27.30
CA SER A 102 -12.99 3.22 28.07
C SER A 102 -14.34 3.50 28.73
N ASN A 103 -15.44 3.16 28.04
CA ASN A 103 -16.81 3.37 28.51
C ASN A 103 -17.09 4.81 29.00
N VAL A 104 -16.44 5.79 28.37
CA VAL A 104 -16.58 7.21 28.72
C VAL A 104 -17.69 7.83 27.87
N ILE A 105 -18.68 8.44 28.53
CA ILE A 105 -19.80 9.12 27.86
C ILE A 105 -19.27 10.31 27.05
N GLY A 106 -19.74 10.46 25.81
CA GLY A 106 -19.35 11.56 24.92
C GLY A 106 -17.94 11.45 24.31
N SER A 107 -17.28 10.30 24.45
CA SER A 107 -15.95 10.06 23.88
C SER A 107 -15.96 9.50 22.45
N ASP A 108 -17.12 9.21 21.89
CA ASP A 108 -17.32 8.65 20.55
C ASP A 108 -16.55 9.42 19.47
N LYS A 109 -16.72 10.75 19.42
CA LYS A 109 -16.06 11.63 18.43
C LYS A 109 -14.54 11.61 18.55
N TYR A 110 -13.99 11.47 19.77
CA TYR A 110 -12.55 11.28 19.97
C TYR A 110 -12.05 10.00 19.29
N PHE A 111 -12.73 8.88 19.51
CA PHE A 111 -12.33 7.60 18.93
C PHE A 111 -12.58 7.51 17.42
N HIS A 112 -13.59 8.23 16.90
CA HIS A 112 -13.77 8.45 15.47
C HIS A 112 -12.57 9.14 14.83
N ALA A 113 -12.18 10.29 15.38
CA ALA A 113 -11.03 11.03 14.90
C ALA A 113 -9.72 10.25 15.10
N LYS A 114 -9.52 9.60 16.25
CA LYS A 114 -8.30 8.82 16.55
C LYS A 114 -8.12 7.64 15.61
N GLY A 115 -9.17 6.85 15.38
CA GLY A 115 -9.13 5.71 14.47
C GLY A 115 -8.80 6.14 13.05
N ASN A 116 -9.50 7.16 12.54
CA ASN A 116 -9.24 7.70 11.20
C ASN A 116 -7.84 8.28 11.06
N TYR A 117 -7.34 8.99 12.08
CA TYR A 117 -5.99 9.55 12.09
C TYR A 117 -4.91 8.46 12.04
N ASN A 118 -5.02 7.44 12.89
CA ASN A 118 -4.05 6.35 12.92
C ASN A 118 -4.09 5.48 11.65
N ALA A 119 -5.28 5.30 11.07
CA ALA A 119 -5.44 4.60 9.81
C ALA A 119 -4.85 5.40 8.64
N ALA A 120 -5.11 6.71 8.57
CA ALA A 120 -4.55 7.58 7.54
C ALA A 120 -3.02 7.64 7.58
N LYS A 121 -2.42 7.57 8.78
CA LYS A 121 -0.96 7.48 8.96
C LYS A 121 -0.31 6.27 8.29
N GLN A 122 -1.06 5.21 7.99
CA GLN A 122 -0.53 4.03 7.31
C GLN A 122 -0.24 4.29 5.83
N GLY A 123 -0.80 5.36 5.23
CA GLY A 123 -0.65 5.69 3.82
C GLY A 123 -1.97 5.66 3.05
N PRO A 124 -1.93 5.80 1.72
CA PRO A 124 -3.14 5.89 0.88
C PRO A 124 -4.11 4.72 1.05
N GLY A 125 -3.60 3.49 1.24
CA GLY A 125 -4.46 2.34 1.52
C GLY A 125 -5.17 2.45 2.86
N GLY A 126 -4.50 2.98 3.88
CA GLY A 126 -5.08 3.22 5.20
C GLY A 126 -6.14 4.32 5.21
N VAL A 127 -5.94 5.39 4.42
CA VAL A 127 -6.96 6.43 4.18
C VAL A 127 -8.22 5.81 3.58
N LYS A 128 -8.07 4.96 2.55
CA LYS A 128 -9.20 4.28 1.92
C LYS A 128 -9.94 3.35 2.90
N ALA A 129 -9.20 2.60 3.72
CA ALA A 129 -9.80 1.74 4.74
C ALA A 129 -10.61 2.54 5.78
N ALA A 130 -10.07 3.68 6.23
CA ALA A 130 -10.74 4.55 7.19
C ALA A 130 -12.05 5.14 6.62
N GLU A 131 -12.03 5.55 5.35
CA GLU A 131 -13.21 5.99 4.61
C GLU A 131 -14.26 4.87 4.51
N ASP A 132 -13.91 3.71 3.94
CA ASP A 132 -14.86 2.60 3.72
C ASP A 132 -15.52 2.13 5.02
N ILE A 133 -14.73 1.97 6.09
CA ILE A 133 -15.25 1.51 7.39
C ILE A 133 -16.16 2.58 8.02
N SER A 134 -15.82 3.86 7.88
CA SER A 134 -16.66 4.96 8.38
C SER A 134 -18.00 5.02 7.64
N ASP A 135 -17.98 4.92 6.31
CA ASP A 135 -19.17 4.97 5.46
C ASP A 135 -20.09 3.76 5.68
N ILE A 136 -19.51 2.55 5.82
CA ILE A 136 -20.26 1.34 6.14
C ILE A 136 -20.95 1.45 7.51
N ARG A 137 -20.25 1.99 8.52
CA ARG A 137 -20.84 2.23 9.85
C ARG A 137 -22.00 3.21 9.76
N GLU A 138 -21.80 4.36 9.11
CA GLU A 138 -22.84 5.37 8.92
C GLU A 138 -24.09 4.80 8.24
N LYS A 139 -23.89 4.04 7.15
CA LYS A 139 -24.99 3.42 6.42
C LYS A 139 -25.75 2.40 7.27
N THR A 140 -25.03 1.58 8.04
CA THR A 140 -25.62 0.60 8.96
C THR A 140 -26.44 1.29 10.05
N ASP A 141 -25.89 2.34 10.67
CA ASP A 141 -26.58 3.09 11.73
C ASP A 141 -27.83 3.79 11.19
N LYS A 142 -27.76 4.47 10.03
CA LYS A 142 -28.92 5.10 9.39
C LYS A 142 -30.02 4.10 9.03
N MET A 143 -29.63 2.91 8.52
CA MET A 143 -30.59 1.83 8.26
C MET A 143 -31.27 1.36 9.55
N ARG A 144 -30.52 1.19 10.64
CA ARG A 144 -31.08 0.83 11.95
C ARG A 144 -32.07 1.89 12.44
N TYR A 145 -31.67 3.16 12.45
CA TYR A 145 -32.55 4.26 12.91
C TYR A 145 -33.84 4.33 12.10
N LYS A 146 -33.75 4.14 10.78
CA LYS A 146 -34.92 4.10 9.91
C LYS A 146 -35.86 2.95 10.26
N VAL A 147 -35.32 1.75 10.50
CA VAL A 147 -36.11 0.58 10.91
C VAL A 147 -36.76 0.81 12.27
N GLU A 148 -36.02 1.30 13.27
CA GLU A 148 -36.54 1.59 14.61
C GLU A 148 -37.67 2.62 14.57
N ASN A 149 -37.52 3.70 13.80
CA ASN A 149 -38.57 4.70 13.63
C ASN A 149 -39.80 4.13 12.89
N THR A 150 -39.58 3.35 11.83
CA THR A 150 -40.68 2.70 11.07
C THR A 150 -41.48 1.72 11.93
N LEU A 151 -40.83 1.03 12.86
CA LEU A 151 -41.47 0.09 13.79
C LEU A 151 -42.10 0.77 15.02
N GLY A 152 -42.04 2.10 15.13
CA GLY A 152 -42.53 2.84 16.30
C GLY A 152 -41.68 2.66 17.56
N LEU A 153 -40.47 2.09 17.44
CA LEU A 153 -39.51 1.93 18.54
C LEU A 153 -38.71 3.21 18.82
N MET A 154 -38.79 4.20 17.90
CA MET A 154 -38.10 5.49 17.98
C MET A 154 -39.02 6.60 17.49
N SER A 155 -39.12 7.69 18.27
CA SER A 155 -39.91 8.87 17.87
C SER A 155 -39.27 9.62 16.70
N ASP A 156 -40.07 10.37 15.94
CA ASP A 156 -39.55 11.21 14.83
C ASP A 156 -38.54 12.26 15.30
N LYS A 157 -38.73 12.77 16.53
CA LYS A 157 -37.79 13.71 17.15
C LYS A 157 -36.44 13.03 17.38
N GLU A 158 -36.45 11.86 18.00
CA GLU A 158 -35.24 11.09 18.28
C GLU A 158 -34.53 10.65 16.98
N TYR A 159 -35.28 10.23 15.96
CA TYR A 159 -34.74 9.90 14.66
C TYR A 159 -33.96 11.07 14.04
N LYS A 160 -34.53 12.29 14.08
CA LYS A 160 -33.84 13.50 13.59
C LYS A 160 -32.59 13.84 14.39
N GLU A 161 -32.62 13.67 15.71
CA GLU A 161 -31.46 13.89 16.58
C GLU A 161 -30.33 12.89 16.26
N LYS A 162 -30.65 11.61 16.03
CA LYS A 162 -29.66 10.59 15.62
C LYS A 162 -29.03 10.89 14.27
N LEU A 163 -29.79 11.42 13.31
CA LEU A 163 -29.24 11.86 12.03
C LEU A 163 -28.27 13.04 12.20
N ALA A 164 -28.60 14.01 13.06
CA ALA A 164 -27.72 15.13 13.35
C ALA A 164 -26.42 14.70 14.06
N ASP A 165 -26.48 13.69 14.94
CA ASP A 165 -25.28 13.12 15.57
C ASP A 165 -24.39 12.39 14.55
N SER A 166 -25.01 11.70 13.58
CA SER A 166 -24.28 11.08 12.45
C SER A 166 -23.48 12.09 11.62
N ASP A 167 -23.95 13.34 11.48
CA ASP A 167 -23.19 14.39 10.80
C ASP A 167 -21.95 14.82 11.60
N LYS A 168 -22.03 14.85 12.93
CA LYS A 168 -20.89 15.13 13.81
C LYS A 168 -19.86 14.01 13.79
N ASP A 169 -20.31 12.76 13.73
CA ASP A 169 -19.42 11.60 13.53
C ASP A 169 -18.64 11.73 12.22
N ARG A 170 -19.30 12.16 11.14
CA ARG A 170 -18.66 12.39 9.85
C ARG A 170 -17.61 13.50 9.92
N GLU A 171 -17.89 14.61 10.61
CA GLU A 171 -16.91 15.67 10.84
C GLU A 171 -15.68 15.14 11.59
N ALA A 172 -15.87 14.37 12.67
CA ALA A 172 -14.79 13.82 13.45
C ALA A 172 -13.93 12.81 12.64
N ASN A 173 -14.59 11.95 11.84
CA ASN A 173 -13.91 11.03 10.93
C ASN A 173 -13.03 11.79 9.93
N GLN A 174 -13.58 12.83 9.28
CA GLN A 174 -12.86 13.66 8.31
C GLN A 174 -11.69 14.41 8.97
N TRP A 175 -11.89 15.00 10.15
CA TRP A 175 -10.85 15.69 10.90
C TRP A 175 -9.66 14.79 11.22
N GLY A 176 -9.91 13.58 11.70
CA GLY A 176 -8.86 12.61 11.94
C GLY A 176 -8.15 12.21 10.65
N ARG A 177 -8.91 11.86 9.62
CA ARG A 177 -8.40 11.35 8.34
C ARG A 177 -7.57 12.39 7.58
N SER A 178 -7.85 13.68 7.76
CA SER A 178 -7.07 14.78 7.18
C SER A 178 -5.79 15.10 7.96
N GLY A 179 -5.52 14.40 9.06
CA GLY A 179 -4.33 14.61 9.89
C GLY A 179 -4.54 15.54 11.08
N GLY A 180 -5.76 16.04 11.31
CA GLY A 180 -6.12 16.85 12.47
C GLY A 180 -5.85 16.13 13.80
N ASP A 181 -5.72 16.91 14.89
CA ASP A 181 -5.53 16.34 16.22
C ASP A 181 -6.85 15.82 16.82
N PRO A 182 -7.06 14.50 17.01
CA PRO A 182 -8.21 13.93 17.70
C PRO A 182 -8.43 14.50 19.09
N ASN A 183 -7.40 15.04 19.76
CA ASN A 183 -7.57 15.69 21.06
C ASN A 183 -8.55 16.87 21.03
N LYS A 184 -8.87 17.43 19.84
CA LYS A 184 -9.99 18.37 19.63
C LYS A 184 -11.31 17.86 20.23
N TYR A 185 -11.56 16.55 20.18
CA TYR A 185 -12.78 15.91 20.67
C TYR A 185 -12.59 15.16 21.99
N ARG A 186 -11.41 15.26 22.62
CA ARG A 186 -11.13 14.54 23.86
C ARG A 186 -11.97 15.10 25.01
N VAL A 187 -12.62 14.21 25.74
CA VAL A 187 -13.38 14.54 26.95
C VAL A 187 -12.65 14.06 28.21
N ASN A 188 -13.00 14.65 29.36
CA ASN A 188 -12.50 14.21 30.66
C ASN A 188 -12.88 12.74 30.92
N GLY A 189 -11.98 12.00 31.56
CA GLY A 189 -12.20 10.58 31.91
C GLY A 189 -11.64 9.59 30.90
N ILE A 190 -11.24 10.01 29.69
CA ILE A 190 -10.47 9.13 28.79
C ILE A 190 -9.09 8.89 29.41
N PRO A 191 -8.66 7.63 29.61
CA PRO A 191 -7.33 7.32 30.12
C PRO A 191 -6.20 7.95 29.30
N ASP A 192 -5.14 8.37 29.98
CA ASP A 192 -4.01 9.07 29.35
C ASP A 192 -3.19 8.18 28.43
N ASN A 193 -3.12 6.88 28.70
CA ASN A 193 -2.52 5.90 27.80
C ASN A 193 -3.28 5.72 26.48
N LEU A 194 -4.49 6.27 26.37
CA LEU A 194 -5.27 6.29 25.13
C LEU A 194 -5.12 7.61 24.37
N LYS A 195 -4.29 8.56 24.83
CA LYS A 195 -3.90 9.75 24.04
C LYS A 195 -3.25 9.32 22.73
N LYS A 196 -3.45 10.13 21.69
CA LYS A 196 -2.76 10.00 20.41
C LYS A 196 -1.30 10.40 20.55
#